data_AF-A0A8X6UKY0-F1
#
_entry.id   AF-A0A8X6UKY0-F1
#
_cell.length_a   1.000
_cell.length_b   1.000
_cell.length_c   1.000
_cell.angle_alpha   90.00
_cell.angle_beta   90.00
_cell.angle_gamma   90.00
#
_symmetry.space_group_name_H-M   'P 1'
#
loop_
_entity.id
_entity.type
_entity.pdbx_description
1 polymer ?
#
loop_
_entity_poly.entity_id
_entity_poly.type
_entity_poly.pdbx_seq_one_letter_code
_entity_poly.pdbx_strand_id
1 'polypeptide(L)'
;MVADKNISKLQQKRLTLRSKVTCLTGKINNADKMDKAFDVEQLEETLKDLKLVNKDIHDLLNDENYEQDTVDCEKYFDTSKLAIFNAKLKVSANINNISSSEFSPPSNINMSVKLLKIKINSFLGGIEEFPSFRERFNSCIDCNASLSPVDKHVFLRGYLNGGAKRLVDEISVIAILMKQQKNCWKKNTVIKIE
;
A
#
# COMPACT_ATOMS: atom_id res chain seq x y z
N MET A 1 -30.45 -9.04 28.66
CA MET A 1 -31.44 -8.10 28.10
C MET A 1 -30.92 -6.68 27.84
N VAL A 2 -30.18 -6.02 28.75
CA VAL A 2 -29.61 -4.67 28.46
C VAL A 2 -28.37 -4.74 27.55
N ALA A 3 -27.46 -5.70 27.78
CA ALA A 3 -26.27 -5.91 26.95
C ALA A 3 -26.64 -6.26 25.48
N ASP A 4 -27.61 -7.16 25.29
CA ASP A 4 -28.10 -7.60 23.97
C ASP A 4 -28.74 -6.44 23.16
N LYS A 5 -29.37 -5.48 23.85
CA LYS A 5 -29.98 -4.31 23.22
C LYS A 5 -28.93 -3.28 22.79
N ASN A 6 -27.75 -3.27 23.41
CA ASN A 6 -26.64 -2.38 23.06
C ASN A 6 -25.84 -2.94 21.87
N ILE A 7 -25.52 -4.24 21.86
CA ILE A 7 -24.81 -4.86 20.73
C ILE A 7 -25.62 -4.78 19.43
N SER A 8 -26.95 -4.97 19.48
CA SER A 8 -27.81 -4.83 18.31
C SER A 8 -27.78 -3.42 17.71
N LYS A 9 -27.79 -2.38 18.55
CA LYS A 9 -27.66 -0.97 18.11
C LYS A 9 -26.30 -0.70 17.47
N LEU A 10 -25.22 -1.22 18.05
CA LEU A 10 -23.87 -1.10 17.50
C LEU A 10 -23.76 -1.83 16.15
N GLN A 11 -24.36 -3.01 16.02
CA GLN A 11 -24.43 -3.74 14.76
C GLN A 11 -25.23 -2.97 13.70
N GLN A 12 -26.35 -2.33 14.06
CA GLN A 12 -27.08 -1.46 13.14
C GLN A 12 -26.22 -0.27 12.70
N LYS A 13 -25.54 0.41 13.62
CA LYS A 13 -24.61 1.50 13.29
C LYS A 13 -23.49 1.02 12.37
N ARG A 14 -22.92 -0.16 12.62
CA ARG A 14 -21.92 -0.82 11.77
C ARG A 14 -22.45 -1.05 10.35
N LEU A 15 -23.68 -1.53 10.21
CA LEU A 15 -24.30 -1.72 8.89
C LEU A 15 -24.47 -0.40 8.13
N THR A 16 -24.95 0.65 8.80
CA THR A 16 -25.08 1.98 8.19
C THR A 16 -23.73 2.52 7.71
N LEU A 17 -22.69 2.41 8.54
CA LEU A 17 -21.33 2.83 8.17
C LEU A 17 -20.76 2.00 7.02
N ARG A 18 -20.94 0.67 7.02
CA ARG A 18 -20.53 -0.21 5.90
C ARG A 18 -21.25 0.17 4.61
N SER A 19 -22.55 0.44 4.64
CA SER A 19 -23.29 0.92 3.46
C SER A 19 -22.71 2.23 2.91
N LYS A 20 -22.37 3.18 3.80
CA LYS A 20 -21.73 4.45 3.41
C LYS A 20 -20.33 4.23 2.81
N VAL A 21 -19.51 3.37 3.43
CA VAL A 21 -18.17 2.98 2.93
C VAL A 21 -18.28 2.35 1.54
N THR A 22 -19.20 1.41 1.34
CA THR A 22 -19.44 0.76 0.05
C THR A 22 -19.85 1.78 -1.01
N CYS A 23 -20.75 2.71 -0.68
CA CYS A 23 -21.19 3.77 -1.59
C CYS A 23 -20.03 4.70 -1.99
N LEU A 24 -19.28 5.21 -1.01
CA LEU A 24 -18.12 6.08 -1.25
C LEU A 24 -17.04 5.36 -2.06
N THR A 25 -16.77 4.09 -1.77
CA THR A 25 -15.82 3.27 -2.54
C THR A 25 -16.25 3.16 -4.00
N GLY A 26 -17.54 2.92 -4.26
CA GLY A 26 -18.11 2.92 -5.61
C GLY A 26 -17.94 4.26 -6.31
N LYS A 27 -18.24 5.37 -5.63
CA LYS A 27 -18.05 6.73 -6.17
C LYS A 27 -16.59 7.01 -6.52
N ILE A 28 -15.66 6.72 -5.62
CA ILE A 28 -14.22 6.93 -5.82
C ILE A 28 -13.69 6.13 -7.03
N ASN A 29 -14.16 4.89 -7.18
CA ASN A 29 -13.78 4.03 -8.29
C ASN A 29 -14.34 4.53 -9.63
N ASN A 30 -15.53 5.11 -9.65
CA ASN A 30 -16.27 5.50 -10.86
C ASN A 30 -16.19 6.99 -11.24
N ALA A 31 -15.85 7.89 -10.31
CA ALA A 31 -15.88 9.34 -10.55
C ALA A 31 -14.74 9.83 -11.47
N ASP A 32 -14.87 11.04 -12.02
CA ASP A 32 -13.79 11.79 -12.67
C ASP A 32 -13.01 12.65 -11.65
N LYS A 33 -11.84 13.13 -12.07
CA LYS A 33 -10.68 13.46 -11.20
C LYS A 33 -10.90 14.46 -10.04
N MET A 34 -11.81 15.44 -10.18
CA MET A 34 -11.90 16.57 -9.23
C MET A 34 -12.79 16.28 -8.01
N ASP A 35 -13.76 15.37 -8.13
CA ASP A 35 -14.69 15.02 -7.04
C ASP A 35 -14.13 13.95 -6.07
N LYS A 36 -12.98 13.36 -6.38
CA LYS A 36 -12.41 12.24 -5.60
C LYS A 36 -11.77 12.65 -4.28
N ALA A 37 -11.22 13.86 -4.17
CA ALA A 37 -10.48 14.25 -2.97
C ALA A 37 -11.39 14.31 -1.75
N PHE A 38 -12.57 14.95 -1.90
CA PHE A 38 -13.58 15.04 -0.86
C PHE A 38 -14.17 13.66 -0.53
N ASP A 39 -14.53 12.86 -1.53
CA ASP A 39 -15.05 11.51 -1.29
C ASP A 39 -14.02 10.60 -0.57
N VAL A 40 -12.73 10.76 -0.88
CA VAL A 40 -11.64 10.04 -0.19
C VAL A 40 -11.52 10.47 1.27
N GLU A 41 -11.59 11.77 1.56
CA GLU A 41 -11.55 12.28 2.94
C GLU A 41 -12.77 11.78 3.74
N GLN A 42 -13.96 11.85 3.16
CA GLN A 42 -15.19 11.32 3.77
C GLN A 42 -15.13 9.81 3.99
N LEU A 43 -14.46 9.07 3.09
CA LEU A 43 -14.25 7.63 3.26
C LEU A 43 -13.26 7.35 4.40
N GLU A 44 -12.17 8.10 4.51
CA GLU A 44 -11.20 7.98 5.60
C GLU A 44 -11.82 8.27 6.97
N GLU A 45 -12.66 9.30 7.07
CA GLU A 45 -13.42 9.61 8.29
C GLU A 45 -14.41 8.48 8.64
N THR A 46 -15.21 8.04 7.67
CA THR A 46 -16.19 6.97 7.89
C THR A 46 -15.51 5.65 8.30
N LEU A 47 -14.30 5.38 7.81
CA LEU A 47 -13.49 4.23 8.23
C LEU A 47 -12.98 4.38 9.68
N LYS A 48 -12.65 5.59 10.15
CA LYS A 48 -12.31 5.81 11.58
C LYS A 48 -13.50 5.51 12.48
N ASP A 49 -14.68 6.00 12.13
CA ASP A 49 -15.92 5.72 12.88
C ASP A 49 -16.24 4.22 12.92
N LEU A 50 -16.04 3.53 11.78
CA LEU A 50 -16.27 2.09 11.70
C LEU A 50 -15.29 1.30 12.57
N LYS A 51 -14.03 1.75 12.70
CA LYS A 51 -13.05 1.12 13.62
C LYS A 51 -13.51 1.25 15.07
N LEU A 52 -14.00 2.42 15.47
CA LEU A 52 -14.48 2.65 16.83
C LEU A 52 -15.68 1.74 17.14
N VAL A 53 -16.66 1.66 16.23
CA VAL A 53 -17.82 0.78 16.40
C VAL A 53 -17.42 -0.69 16.44
N ASN A 54 -16.44 -1.12 15.64
CA ASN A 54 -15.95 -2.49 15.70
C ASN A 54 -15.27 -2.80 17.05
N LYS A 55 -14.48 -1.86 17.60
CA LYS A 55 -13.93 -1.99 18.95
C LYS A 55 -15.03 -2.15 19.99
N ASP A 56 -16.06 -1.29 19.95
CA ASP A 56 -17.17 -1.37 20.90
C ASP A 56 -17.96 -2.68 20.79
N ILE A 57 -18.04 -3.27 19.58
CA ILE A 57 -18.65 -4.60 19.37
C ILE A 57 -17.73 -5.68 19.93
N HIS A 58 -16.44 -5.61 19.65
CA HIS A 58 -15.42 -6.55 20.08
C HIS A 58 -15.32 -6.67 21.61
N ASP A 59 -15.45 -5.56 22.33
CA ASP A 59 -15.49 -5.53 23.80
C ASP A 59 -16.72 -6.30 24.38
N LEU A 60 -17.70 -6.64 23.54
CA LEU A 60 -18.94 -7.34 23.90
C LEU A 60 -19.06 -8.74 23.29
N LEU A 61 -18.11 -9.17 22.46
CA LEU A 61 -18.10 -10.51 21.87
C LEU A 61 -17.42 -11.53 22.81
N ASN A 62 -17.76 -12.80 22.64
CA ASN A 62 -16.97 -13.90 23.22
C ASN A 62 -15.76 -14.21 22.32
N ASP A 63 -14.78 -14.91 22.86
CA ASP A 63 -13.49 -15.14 22.20
C ASP A 63 -13.62 -15.76 20.79
N GLU A 64 -14.46 -16.78 20.62
CA GLU A 64 -14.66 -17.44 19.32
C GLU A 64 -15.27 -16.50 18.26
N ASN A 65 -16.28 -15.70 18.61
CA ASN A 65 -16.86 -14.75 17.66
C ASN A 65 -15.97 -13.52 17.44
N TYR A 66 -15.16 -13.13 18.43
CA TYR A 66 -14.20 -12.03 18.33
C TYR A 66 -13.12 -12.33 17.27
N GLU A 67 -12.53 -13.53 17.29
CA GLU A 67 -11.49 -13.91 16.33
C GLU A 67 -12.02 -13.89 14.90
N GLN A 68 -13.19 -14.51 14.68
CA GLN A 68 -13.82 -14.54 13.37
C GLN A 68 -14.21 -13.14 12.88
N ASP A 69 -14.83 -12.32 13.73
CA ASP A 69 -15.24 -10.96 13.36
C ASP A 69 -14.02 -10.04 13.10
N THR A 70 -12.90 -10.25 13.80
CA THR A 70 -11.65 -9.52 13.57
C THR A 70 -11.14 -9.75 12.14
N VAL A 71 -11.05 -11.01 11.72
CA VAL A 71 -10.62 -11.38 10.35
C VAL A 71 -11.53 -10.77 9.29
N ASP A 72 -12.85 -10.86 9.49
CA ASP A 72 -13.83 -10.32 8.54
C ASP A 72 -13.77 -8.79 8.47
N CYS A 73 -13.58 -8.13 9.61
CA CYS A 73 -13.39 -6.68 9.68
C CYS A 73 -12.11 -6.26 8.95
N GLU A 74 -10.97 -6.89 9.20
CA GLU A 74 -9.71 -6.55 8.53
C GLU A 74 -9.81 -6.67 7.01
N LYS A 75 -10.37 -7.78 6.50
CA LYS A 75 -10.59 -7.99 5.07
C LYS A 75 -11.45 -6.88 4.44
N TYR A 76 -12.49 -6.45 5.14
CA TYR A 76 -13.33 -5.34 4.69
C TYR A 76 -12.55 -4.02 4.63
N PHE A 77 -11.78 -3.72 5.68
CA PHE A 77 -10.94 -2.52 5.75
C PHE A 77 -9.90 -2.46 4.65
N ASP A 78 -9.23 -3.57 4.35
CA ASP A 78 -8.16 -3.60 3.36
C ASP A 78 -8.67 -3.33 1.95
N THR A 79 -9.89 -3.80 1.64
CA THR A 79 -10.56 -3.47 0.37
C THR A 79 -10.79 -1.97 0.22
N SER A 80 -11.28 -1.30 1.28
CA SER A 80 -11.52 0.15 1.26
C SER A 80 -10.22 0.98 1.27
N LYS A 81 -9.20 0.55 2.02
CA LYS A 81 -7.86 1.20 2.00
C LYS A 81 -7.22 1.13 0.62
N LEU A 82 -7.35 0.00 -0.07
CA LEU A 82 -6.85 -0.16 -1.44
C LEU A 82 -7.51 0.83 -2.41
N ALA A 83 -8.83 1.05 -2.27
CA ALA A 83 -9.55 2.04 -3.07
C ALA A 83 -9.04 3.47 -2.81
N ILE A 84 -8.83 3.85 -1.54
CA ILE A 84 -8.23 5.14 -1.16
C ILE A 84 -6.85 5.29 -1.79
N PHE A 85 -5.99 4.29 -1.65
CA PHE A 85 -4.63 4.31 -2.18
C PHE A 85 -4.62 4.52 -3.70
N ASN A 86 -5.44 3.76 -4.43
CA ASN A 86 -5.58 3.89 -5.88
C ASN A 86 -6.11 5.26 -6.31
N ALA A 87 -7.04 5.82 -5.54
CA ALA A 87 -7.57 7.17 -5.79
C ALA A 87 -6.49 8.23 -5.62
N LYS A 88 -5.73 8.17 -4.52
CA LYS A 88 -4.63 9.10 -4.22
C LYS A 88 -3.50 8.99 -5.28
N LEU A 89 -3.17 7.78 -5.74
CA LEU A 89 -2.19 7.59 -6.81
C LEU A 89 -2.63 8.18 -8.16
N LYS A 90 -3.90 8.00 -8.56
CA LYS A 90 -4.41 8.55 -9.82
C LYS A 90 -4.47 10.09 -9.83
N VAL A 91 -4.72 10.71 -8.68
CA VAL A 91 -4.66 12.17 -8.53
C VAL A 91 -3.22 12.67 -8.71
N SER A 92 -2.24 12.00 -8.10
CA SER A 92 -0.81 12.36 -8.22
C SER A 92 -0.25 12.18 -9.64
N ALA A 93 -0.61 11.11 -10.34
CA ALA A 93 -0.13 10.84 -11.71
C ALA A 93 -0.59 11.88 -12.76
N ASN A 94 -1.69 12.62 -12.52
CA ASN A 94 -2.22 13.58 -13.48
C ASN A 94 -1.64 15.00 -13.34
N ILE A 95 -1.02 15.33 -12.21
CA ILE A 95 -0.39 16.65 -12.00
C ILE A 95 0.91 16.76 -12.82
N ASN A 96 1.55 15.64 -13.13
CA ASN A 96 2.77 15.59 -13.95
C ASN A 96 2.50 15.68 -15.47
N ASN A 97 1.23 15.73 -15.91
CA ASN A 97 0.86 15.69 -17.33
C ASN A 97 0.47 17.04 -17.94
N ILE A 98 0.82 18.16 -17.28
CA ILE A 98 0.75 19.51 -17.85
C ILE A 98 2.18 19.97 -18.18
N SER A 99 2.88 19.23 -19.03
CA SER A 99 3.95 19.77 -19.89
C SER A 99 4.48 18.70 -20.84
N SER A 100 3.76 18.48 -21.94
CA SER A 100 4.38 17.88 -23.13
C SER A 100 3.50 18.19 -24.33
N SER A 101 3.67 19.42 -24.83
CA SER A 101 3.35 19.76 -26.21
C SER A 101 4.22 18.89 -27.12
N GLU A 102 3.55 18.20 -28.03
CA GLU A 102 3.93 17.77 -29.38
C GLU A 102 5.43 17.54 -29.64
N PHE A 103 5.80 16.33 -30.09
CA PHE A 103 6.54 16.10 -31.33
C PHE A 103 6.76 14.59 -31.54
N SER A 104 6.35 14.11 -32.71
CA SER A 104 6.53 12.75 -33.22
C SER A 104 8.02 12.44 -33.52
N PRO A 105 8.41 11.16 -33.69
CA PRO A 105 9.80 10.69 -33.58
C PRO A 105 10.54 10.80 -34.94
N PRO A 106 11.88 10.75 -34.98
CA PRO A 106 12.53 9.45 -35.16
C PRO A 106 13.95 9.30 -34.54
N SER A 107 14.41 8.04 -34.59
CA SER A 107 15.79 7.56 -34.71
C SER A 107 16.71 7.49 -33.47
N ASN A 108 17.01 6.22 -33.11
CA ASN A 108 18.29 5.66 -32.69
C ASN A 108 19.36 6.65 -32.20
N ILE A 109 19.54 6.75 -30.88
CA ILE A 109 20.78 7.28 -30.31
C ILE A 109 21.19 6.44 -29.10
N ASN A 110 22.47 6.11 -29.11
CA ASN A 110 23.15 5.16 -28.25
C ASN A 110 22.96 5.39 -26.75
N MET A 111 22.95 4.25 -26.07
CA MET A 111 22.97 4.04 -24.63
C MET A 111 24.08 4.86 -23.96
N SER A 112 23.69 5.97 -23.34
CA SER A 112 24.44 6.61 -22.27
C SER A 112 23.43 7.11 -21.27
N VAL A 113 23.21 6.33 -20.22
CA VAL A 113 22.33 6.67 -19.11
C VAL A 113 22.99 7.82 -18.34
N LYS A 114 22.84 9.05 -18.85
CA LYS A 114 22.98 10.25 -18.02
C LYS A 114 21.82 10.23 -17.05
N LEU A 115 22.04 9.57 -15.92
CA LEU A 115 21.24 9.75 -14.71
C LEU A 115 21.05 11.25 -14.51
N LEU A 116 19.81 11.70 -14.63
CA LEU A 116 19.38 12.99 -14.12
C LEU A 116 19.90 13.08 -12.68
N LYS A 117 20.87 13.98 -12.44
CA LYS A 117 21.46 14.26 -11.14
C LYS A 117 20.43 14.94 -10.22
N ILE A 118 19.31 14.28 -9.96
CA ILE A 118 18.43 14.65 -8.85
C ILE A 118 19.04 13.93 -7.64
N LYS A 119 19.79 14.69 -6.83
CA LYS A 119 20.38 14.17 -5.59
C LYS A 119 19.23 13.80 -4.65
N ILE A 120 18.87 12.52 -4.60
CA ILE A 120 18.04 12.00 -3.50
C ILE A 120 18.92 12.08 -2.25
N ASN A 121 18.47 12.86 -1.26
CA ASN A 121 19.16 12.95 0.03
C ASN A 121 19.15 11.58 0.72
N SER A 122 20.26 11.23 1.35
CA SER A 122 20.42 9.97 2.08
C SER A 122 19.38 9.87 3.20
N PHE A 123 18.66 8.75 3.27
CA PHE A 123 17.66 8.49 4.32
C PHE A 123 18.33 7.84 5.53
N LEU A 124 18.26 8.52 6.67
CA LEU A 124 18.90 8.10 7.92
C LEU A 124 17.99 7.25 8.82
N GLY A 125 16.70 7.13 8.49
CA GLY A 125 15.71 6.40 9.29
C GLY A 125 14.66 7.27 10.00
N GLY A 126 14.58 8.57 9.68
CA GLY A 126 13.55 9.45 10.24
C GLY A 126 12.16 9.10 9.71
N ILE A 127 11.22 8.80 10.61
CA ILE A 127 9.84 8.40 10.24
C ILE A 127 9.14 9.51 9.44
N GLU A 128 9.38 10.77 9.78
CA GLU A 128 8.81 11.94 9.10
C GLU A 128 9.37 12.16 7.70
N GLU A 129 10.61 11.74 7.46
CA GLU A 129 11.28 11.89 6.16
C GLU A 129 10.97 10.73 5.20
N PHE A 130 10.46 9.61 5.73
CA PHE A 130 10.22 8.39 4.97
C PHE A 130 9.20 8.58 3.83
N PRO A 131 8.05 9.27 4.02
CA PRO A 131 7.10 9.51 2.93
C PRO A 131 7.73 10.26 1.76
N SER A 132 8.47 11.33 2.06
CA SER A 132 9.15 12.15 1.04
C SER A 132 10.30 11.41 0.35
N PHE A 133 11.05 10.60 1.10
CA PHE A 133 12.08 9.72 0.53
C PHE A 133 11.46 8.69 -0.43
N ARG A 134 10.39 8.02 0.00
CA ARG A 134 9.71 6.97 -0.76
C ARG A 134 9.10 7.50 -2.05
N GLU A 135 8.48 8.67 -2.01
CA GLU A 135 7.92 9.31 -3.20
C GLU A 135 9.02 9.60 -4.24
N ARG A 136 10.12 10.23 -3.82
CA ARG A 136 11.26 10.51 -4.71
C ARG A 136 11.90 9.24 -5.26
N PHE A 137 12.09 8.23 -4.41
CA PHE A 137 12.64 6.94 -4.85
C PHE A 137 11.73 6.27 -5.88
N ASN A 138 10.41 6.31 -5.66
CA ASN A 138 9.45 5.72 -6.59
C ASN A 138 9.45 6.44 -7.94
N SER A 139 9.38 7.77 -7.93
CA SER A 139 9.34 8.58 -9.16
C SER A 139 10.64 8.47 -9.97
N CYS A 140 11.80 8.32 -9.33
CA CYS A 140 13.08 8.29 -10.02
C CYS A 140 13.59 6.88 -10.35
N ILE A 141 13.24 5.87 -9.55
CA ILE A 141 13.89 4.55 -9.59
C ILE A 141 12.86 3.41 -9.68
N ASP A 142 11.86 3.35 -8.79
CA ASP A 142 10.93 2.21 -8.76
C ASP A 142 10.01 2.15 -9.99
N CYS A 143 9.53 3.32 -10.46
CA CYS A 143 8.71 3.44 -11.67
C CYS A 143 9.55 3.38 -12.97
N ASN A 144 10.88 3.33 -12.90
CA ASN A 144 11.72 3.22 -14.08
C ASN A 144 11.75 1.77 -14.58
N ALA A 145 11.08 1.51 -15.71
CA ALA A 145 11.02 0.18 -16.34
C ALA A 145 12.36 -0.28 -16.95
N SER A 146 13.30 0.65 -17.16
CA SER A 146 14.62 0.34 -17.73
C SER A 146 15.61 -0.21 -16.70
N LEU A 147 15.26 -0.18 -15.41
CA LEU A 147 16.08 -0.72 -14.32
C LEU A 147 15.59 -2.10 -13.91
N SER A 148 16.50 -3.05 -13.77
CA SER A 148 16.15 -4.36 -13.25
C SER A 148 15.76 -4.29 -11.76
N PRO A 149 14.99 -5.25 -11.23
CA PRO A 149 14.71 -5.32 -9.80
C PRO A 149 15.97 -5.35 -8.93
N VAL A 150 17.07 -5.91 -9.46
CA VAL A 150 18.37 -5.97 -8.79
C VAL A 150 19.00 -4.58 -8.74
N ASP A 151 19.01 -3.84 -9.85
CA ASP A 151 19.56 -2.48 -9.90
C ASP A 151 18.78 -1.54 -8.99
N LYS A 152 17.44 -1.64 -8.99
CA LYS A 152 16.58 -0.88 -8.07
C LYS A 152 16.94 -1.14 -6.61
N HIS A 153 17.23 -2.40 -6.26
CA HIS A 153 17.67 -2.76 -4.92
C HIS A 153 19.05 -2.16 -4.58
N VAL A 154 20.01 -2.20 -5.52
CA VAL A 154 21.34 -1.59 -5.34
C VAL A 154 21.21 -0.08 -5.12
N PHE A 155 20.36 0.59 -5.90
CA PHE A 155 20.08 2.02 -5.71
C PHE A 155 19.43 2.29 -4.35
N LEU A 156 18.40 1.52 -3.96
CA LEU A 156 17.74 1.66 -2.67
C LEU A 156 18.77 1.61 -1.54
N ARG A 157 19.62 0.58 -1.54
CA ARG A 157 20.69 0.41 -0.54
C ARG A 157 21.69 1.58 -0.54
N GLY A 158 21.96 2.18 -1.69
CA GLY A 158 22.84 3.34 -1.83
C GLY A 158 22.29 4.62 -1.22
N TYR A 159 20.96 4.78 -1.15
CA TYR A 159 20.32 5.95 -0.54
C TYR A 159 19.97 5.77 0.93
N LEU A 160 20.05 4.55 1.47
CA LEU A 160 19.84 4.28 2.88
C LEU A 160 21.15 4.41 3.67
N ASN A 161 21.10 4.98 4.86
CA ASN A 161 22.22 5.04 5.79
C ASN A 161 21.79 4.65 7.22
N GLY A 162 22.78 4.38 8.08
CA GLY A 162 22.54 4.09 9.50
C GLY A 162 21.63 2.87 9.73
N GLY A 163 20.65 3.03 10.63
CA GLY A 163 19.71 1.96 11.01
C GLY A 163 18.81 1.50 9.87
N ALA A 164 18.41 2.41 8.97
CA ALA A 164 17.58 2.07 7.82
C ALA A 164 18.30 1.12 6.84
N LYS A 165 19.61 1.33 6.64
CA LYS A 165 20.44 0.44 5.81
C LYS A 165 20.61 -0.94 6.43
N ARG A 166 20.85 -1.00 7.75
CA ARG A 166 20.97 -2.27 8.50
C ARG A 166 19.72 -3.13 8.39
N LEU A 167 18.54 -2.53 8.55
CA LEU A 167 17.26 -3.24 8.44
C LEU A 167 17.06 -3.84 7.04
N VAL A 168 17.37 -3.07 5.99
CA VAL A 168 17.24 -3.57 4.60
C VAL A 168 18.25 -4.66 4.29
N ASP A 169 19.48 -4.56 4.80
CA ASP A 169 20.49 -5.61 4.67
C ASP A 169 20.05 -6.91 5.37
N GLU A 170 19.47 -6.81 6.58
CA GLU A 170 18.94 -7.96 7.32
C GLU A 170 17.73 -8.61 6.61
N ILE A 171 16.79 -7.82 6.10
CA ILE A 171 15.61 -8.32 5.37
C ILE A 171 16.01 -9.00 4.05
N SER A 172 16.98 -8.45 3.31
CA SER A 172 17.48 -9.04 2.08
C SER A 172 18.06 -10.44 2.31
N VAL A 173 18.79 -10.63 3.41
CA VAL A 173 19.33 -11.94 3.81
C VAL A 173 18.20 -12.93 4.13
N ILE A 174 17.19 -12.50 4.89
CA ILE A 174 16.04 -13.35 5.24
C ILE A 174 15.24 -13.74 3.99
N ALA A 175 14.99 -12.82 3.06
CA ALA A 175 14.26 -13.10 1.82
C ALA A 175 15.00 -14.11 0.92
N ILE A 176 16.33 -14.01 0.84
CA ILE A 176 17.18 -14.98 0.12
C ILE A 176 17.10 -16.35 0.78
N LEU A 177 17.21 -16.42 2.12
CA LEU A 177 17.10 -17.67 2.88
C LEU A 177 15.73 -18.32 2.70
N MET A 178 14.65 -17.54 2.75
CA MET A 178 13.29 -18.06 2.51
C MET A 178 13.11 -18.61 1.09
N LYS A 179 13.67 -17.94 0.08
CA LYS A 179 13.62 -18.41 -1.31
C LYS A 179 14.45 -19.69 -1.50
N GLN A 180 15.61 -19.79 -0.84
CA GLN A 180 16.42 -21.00 -0.84
C GLN A 180 15.70 -22.16 -0.13
N GLN A 181 15.13 -21.93 1.05
CA GLN A 181 14.33 -22.95 1.73
C GLN A 181 13.16 -23.43 0.87
N LYS A 182 12.40 -22.52 0.25
CA LYS A 182 11.30 -22.90 -0.65
C LYS A 182 11.78 -23.76 -1.83
N ASN A 183 12.96 -23.47 -2.37
CA ASN A 183 13.56 -24.27 -3.45
C ASN A 183 14.08 -25.62 -2.94
N CYS A 184 14.66 -25.70 -1.74
CA CYS A 184 15.04 -26.96 -1.10
C CYS A 184 13.83 -27.85 -0.83
N TRP A 185 12.73 -27.28 -0.37
CA TRP A 185 11.47 -27.99 -0.13
C TRP A 185 10.89 -28.53 -1.45
N LYS A 186 10.83 -27.71 -2.50
CA LYS A 186 10.38 -28.15 -3.83
C LYS A 186 11.24 -29.28 -4.40
N LYS A 187 12.56 -29.24 -4.21
CA LYS A 187 13.46 -30.32 -4.67
C LYS A 187 13.27 -31.61 -3.87
N ASN A 188 13.01 -31.52 -2.56
CA ASN A 188 12.77 -32.69 -1.71
C ASN A 188 11.39 -33.35 -1.94
N THR A 189 10.40 -32.62 -2.46
CA THR A 189 9.08 -33.19 -2.81
C THR A 189 9.14 -34.00 -4.11
N VAL A 190 10.08 -33.73 -5.02
CA VAL A 190 10.20 -34.43 -6.31
C VAL A 190 10.96 -35.77 -6.19
N ILE A 191 11.65 -36.04 -5.07
CA ILE A 191 12.46 -37.26 -4.88
C ILE A 191 11.72 -38.32 -4.03
N LYS A 192 10.39 -38.21 -3.87
CA LYS A 192 9.55 -39.21 -3.20
C LYS A 192 8.34 -39.60 -4.06
N ILE A 193 8.62 -40.09 -5.25
CA ILE A 193 7.70 -40.99 -5.97
C ILE A 193 8.60 -42.06 -6.57
N GLU A 194 8.35 -43.31 -6.18
CA GLU A 194 9.04 -44.54 -6.59
C GLU A 194 9.22 -44.68 -8.12
#